data_AF-A0ABD1JJG8-F1
#
_entry.id   AF-A0ABD1JJG8-F1
#
_cell.length_a   1.000
_cell.length_b   1.000
_cell.length_c   1.000
_cell.angle_alpha   90.00
_cell.angle_beta   90.00
_cell.angle_gamma   90.00
#
_symmetry.space_group_name_H-M   'P 1'
#
loop_
_entity.id
_entity.type
_entity.pdbx_description
1 polymer ?
#
loop_
_entity_poly.entity_id
_entity_poly.type
_entity_poly.pdbx_seq_one_letter_code
_entity_poly.pdbx_strand_id
1 'polypeptide(L)'
;MFLLHPASQSRRQHQKFVPKMLLRLPIPQYLKWHQRLRVAHHFFLSLLLPLPGPPLPLHSPEVSRATFLSKPFLRVIKPGDREWIAHILYEASGQLRQNIRQNWHYPPSPIRSVAPPNPHDYFRQRMFLWAPMRMWGIPLKCTQCNRKMHHSGIYPKAREVIDVASKYYLIGGDYPRCSQCKLPVCPWSSDILKQLDPSKRNKFPAVLTTHLALDRKCVTLLRPRTAGNSSSYLQQAFQEAQSEEWARRSCDYFTDCDMHKKSCLNQSQAVYEPPPPFCPLPLAQWFETVHANDVVGHLDELKGVITSTFGRILKLDSTKKVTKKLAGGIENTAVWMTNVGNEYGQVLNSVLTTGEGAGLDDLCQGIVKRYRDAGVPQPDAIYVDRDCCSDRGGLPVICVVMFLPEDLGS
;
A
#
# COMPACT_ATOMS: atom_id res chain seq x y z
N MET A 1 16.24 -49.24 -20.07
CA MET A 1 15.57 -50.32 -20.80
C MET A 1 14.37 -49.69 -21.48
N PHE A 2 14.23 -49.50 -22.79
CA PHE A 2 14.85 -49.89 -24.07
C PHE A 2 14.45 -48.73 -25.03
N LEU A 3 15.07 -48.36 -26.15
CA LEU A 3 16.33 -48.62 -26.84
C LEU A 3 16.41 -47.52 -27.91
N LEU A 4 17.59 -46.92 -28.07
CA LEU A 4 18.04 -46.30 -29.32
C LEU A 4 18.30 -47.39 -30.37
N HIS A 5 18.05 -47.14 -31.67
CA HIS A 5 19.03 -47.27 -32.77
C HIS A 5 18.43 -47.01 -34.20
N PRO A 6 19.22 -46.92 -35.31
CA PRO A 6 19.36 -45.67 -36.07
C PRO A 6 19.18 -45.81 -37.61
N ALA A 7 19.42 -44.68 -38.30
CA ALA A 7 20.09 -44.49 -39.60
C ALA A 7 19.74 -45.39 -40.81
N SER A 8 19.41 -44.74 -41.94
CA SER A 8 19.98 -45.14 -43.23
C SER A 8 20.15 -43.93 -44.17
N GLN A 9 21.36 -43.82 -44.72
CA GLN A 9 21.75 -42.93 -45.82
C GLN A 9 21.21 -43.45 -47.14
N SER A 10 20.94 -42.55 -48.09
CA SER A 10 21.07 -42.86 -49.52
C SER A 10 21.44 -41.61 -50.31
N ARG A 11 22.68 -41.64 -50.83
CA ARG A 11 23.19 -40.76 -51.89
C ARG A 11 22.53 -41.12 -53.22
N ARG A 12 22.30 -40.13 -54.08
CA ARG A 12 22.67 -40.21 -55.51
C ARG A 12 22.85 -38.82 -56.12
N GLN A 13 24.02 -38.63 -56.73
CA GLN A 13 24.45 -37.51 -57.59
C GLN A 13 23.73 -37.58 -58.95
N HIS A 14 23.60 -36.45 -59.67
CA HIS A 14 24.32 -36.23 -60.95
C HIS A 14 24.01 -34.89 -61.67
N GLN A 15 25.10 -34.27 -62.16
CA GLN A 15 25.33 -33.44 -63.36
C GLN A 15 24.46 -32.19 -63.62
N LYS A 16 25.03 -30.96 -63.59
CA LYS A 16 25.84 -30.28 -64.63
C LYS A 16 25.12 -30.12 -65.98
N PHE A 17 24.75 -28.87 -66.34
CA PHE A 17 24.82 -28.37 -67.71
C PHE A 17 25.02 -26.84 -67.72
N VAL A 18 26.13 -26.42 -68.34
CA VAL A 18 26.36 -25.09 -68.92
C VAL A 18 26.69 -25.35 -70.39
N PRO A 19 26.24 -24.50 -71.33
CA PRO A 19 27.15 -24.12 -72.39
C PRO A 19 27.19 -22.61 -72.64
N LYS A 20 28.43 -22.13 -72.81
CA LYS A 20 28.80 -20.87 -73.44
C LYS A 20 28.55 -20.96 -74.95
N MET A 21 28.24 -19.82 -75.60
CA MET A 21 28.84 -19.54 -76.91
C MET A 21 29.02 -18.04 -77.14
N LEU A 22 30.27 -17.66 -77.37
CA LEU A 22 30.76 -16.35 -77.81
C LEU A 22 30.47 -16.13 -79.30
N LEU A 23 30.34 -14.86 -79.72
CA LEU A 23 30.83 -14.37 -81.01
C LEU A 23 31.22 -12.88 -80.90
N ARG A 24 32.16 -12.49 -81.76
CA ARG A 24 33.21 -11.45 -81.61
C ARG A 24 32.77 -10.04 -82.06
N LEU A 25 33.30 -9.01 -81.36
CA LEU A 25 33.82 -7.66 -81.71
C LEU A 25 33.48 -7.02 -83.09
N PRO A 26 33.33 -5.67 -83.25
CA PRO A 26 34.25 -4.64 -82.73
C PRO A 26 33.65 -3.28 -82.24
N ILE A 27 34.46 -2.52 -81.47
CA ILE A 27 34.28 -1.11 -81.03
C ILE A 27 34.86 -0.22 -82.16
N PRO A 28 34.29 0.93 -82.60
CA PRO A 28 33.99 2.12 -81.78
C PRO A 28 32.81 3.03 -82.23
N GLN A 29 32.03 3.62 -81.29
CA GLN A 29 31.39 4.95 -81.45
C GLN A 29 30.65 5.49 -80.19
N TYR A 30 31.07 5.09 -79.00
CA TYR A 30 30.40 5.46 -77.74
C TYR A 30 30.93 6.76 -77.13
N LEU A 31 30.94 7.88 -77.87
CA LEU A 31 31.34 9.17 -77.29
C LEU A 31 30.67 10.44 -77.85
N LYS A 32 29.57 10.32 -78.61
CA LYS A 32 28.81 11.50 -79.09
C LYS A 32 27.32 11.53 -78.73
N TRP A 33 26.82 10.54 -77.99
CA TRP A 33 25.40 10.48 -77.56
C TRP A 33 25.17 10.82 -76.08
N HIS A 34 26.18 10.74 -75.22
CA HIS A 34 26.01 10.95 -73.76
C HIS A 34 26.01 12.41 -73.29
N GLN A 35 26.21 13.38 -74.19
CA GLN A 35 26.28 14.80 -73.84
C GLN A 35 25.02 15.61 -74.19
N ARG A 36 24.03 15.02 -74.89
CA ARG A 36 22.75 15.68 -75.21
C ARG A 36 21.55 15.22 -74.35
N LEU A 37 21.68 14.13 -73.58
CA LEU A 37 20.62 13.65 -72.68
C LEU A 37 20.73 14.14 -71.22
N ARG A 38 21.84 14.80 -70.83
CA ARG A 38 21.97 15.39 -69.47
C ARG A 38 21.36 16.79 -69.32
N VAL A 39 21.08 17.50 -70.41
CA VAL A 39 20.53 18.87 -70.35
C VAL A 39 19.00 18.86 -70.39
N ALA A 40 18.37 17.85 -70.99
CA ALA A 40 16.90 17.73 -71.03
C ALA A 40 16.28 17.17 -69.74
N HIS A 41 17.03 16.36 -68.96
CA HIS A 41 16.53 15.82 -67.69
C HIS A 41 16.62 16.83 -66.53
N HIS A 42 17.46 17.87 -66.65
CA HIS A 42 17.61 18.89 -65.61
C HIS A 42 16.58 20.03 -65.71
N PHE A 43 15.94 20.23 -66.87
CA PHE A 43 14.93 21.28 -67.06
C PHE A 43 13.49 20.82 -66.79
N PHE A 44 13.21 19.51 -66.83
CA PHE A 44 11.86 18.98 -66.59
C PHE A 44 11.60 18.52 -65.14
N LEU A 45 12.64 18.41 -64.30
CA LEU A 45 12.51 18.04 -62.87
C LEU A 45 12.38 19.25 -61.92
N SER A 46 12.48 20.49 -62.41
CA SER A 46 12.36 21.71 -61.59
C SER A 46 10.95 22.30 -61.54
N LEU A 47 9.96 21.70 -62.21
CA LEU A 47 8.55 22.14 -62.23
C LEU A 47 7.57 21.18 -61.52
N LEU A 48 8.09 20.19 -60.79
CA LEU A 48 7.33 19.32 -59.89
C LEU A 48 7.88 19.40 -58.46
N LEU A 49 8.21 20.60 -58.00
CA LEU A 49 8.32 20.85 -56.56
C LEU A 49 6.90 20.82 -55.97
N PRO A 50 6.60 19.95 -54.99
CA PRO A 50 5.35 20.06 -54.28
C PRO A 50 5.31 21.41 -53.59
N LEU A 51 4.20 22.14 -53.74
CA LEU A 51 3.87 23.28 -52.89
C LEU A 51 4.14 22.89 -51.43
N PRO A 52 4.77 23.75 -50.61
CA PRO A 52 4.91 23.46 -49.18
C PRO A 52 3.50 23.27 -48.63
N GLY A 53 3.17 22.02 -48.28
CA GLY A 53 1.96 21.74 -47.53
C GLY A 53 1.94 22.60 -46.26
N PRO A 54 0.75 22.90 -45.71
CA PRO A 54 0.67 23.61 -44.44
C PRO A 54 1.63 22.92 -43.45
N PRO A 55 2.43 23.69 -42.68
CA PRO A 55 3.38 23.09 -41.77
C PRO A 55 2.63 22.06 -40.93
N LEU A 56 3.07 20.80 -41.00
CA LEU A 56 2.65 19.78 -40.05
C LEU A 56 2.73 20.45 -38.68
N PRO A 57 1.68 20.39 -37.83
CA PRO A 57 1.76 20.99 -36.53
C PRO A 57 3.05 20.47 -35.90
N LEU A 58 3.96 21.38 -35.61
CA LEU A 58 5.13 21.09 -34.78
C LEU A 58 4.53 20.40 -33.56
N HIS A 59 4.69 19.07 -33.48
CA HIS A 59 4.43 18.37 -32.24
C HIS A 59 5.37 19.04 -31.26
N SER A 60 4.80 19.88 -30.40
CA SER A 60 5.46 20.37 -29.20
C SER A 60 6.21 19.17 -28.63
N PRO A 61 7.51 19.27 -28.27
CA PRO A 61 8.20 18.15 -27.67
C PRO A 61 7.31 17.63 -26.55
N GLU A 62 6.84 16.39 -26.68
CA GLU A 62 5.80 15.86 -25.80
C GLU A 62 6.41 15.83 -24.41
N VAL A 63 6.11 16.85 -23.61
CA VAL A 63 6.70 17.01 -22.29
C VAL A 63 6.17 15.86 -21.47
N SER A 64 7.06 14.91 -21.16
CA SER A 64 6.74 13.78 -20.28
C SER A 64 6.07 14.32 -19.03
N ARG A 65 4.85 13.85 -18.77
CA ARG A 65 4.04 14.36 -17.65
C ARG A 65 4.66 13.97 -16.32
N ALA A 66 5.54 12.96 -16.30
CA ALA A 66 6.35 12.63 -15.13
C ALA A 66 7.13 13.84 -14.58
N THR A 67 7.46 14.85 -15.42
CA THR A 67 8.11 16.09 -14.99
C THR A 67 7.25 16.95 -14.03
N PHE A 68 5.93 16.76 -14.03
CA PHE A 68 5.00 17.44 -13.12
C PHE A 68 4.99 16.82 -11.71
N LEU A 69 5.59 15.65 -11.51
CA LEU A 69 5.70 15.05 -10.19
C LEU A 69 6.71 15.80 -9.32
N SER A 70 6.30 16.06 -8.08
CA SER A 70 7.15 16.74 -7.11
C SER A 70 8.36 15.89 -6.69
N LYS A 71 9.47 16.51 -6.29
CA LYS A 71 10.67 15.79 -5.80
C LYS A 71 10.37 14.75 -4.70
N PRO A 72 9.50 15.01 -3.71
CA PRO A 72 9.11 13.99 -2.73
C PRO A 72 8.42 12.77 -3.34
N PHE A 73 7.62 12.95 -4.39
CA PHE A 73 6.96 11.84 -5.09
C PHE A 73 7.99 10.95 -5.78
N LEU A 74 9.00 11.55 -6.42
CA LEU A 74 10.06 10.82 -7.12
C LEU A 74 10.92 9.94 -6.20
N ARG A 75 10.91 10.18 -4.88
CA ARG A 75 11.59 9.34 -3.87
C ARG A 75 10.82 8.07 -3.53
N VAL A 76 9.52 8.02 -3.81
CA VAL A 76 8.62 6.90 -3.46
C VAL A 76 8.14 6.19 -4.72
N ILE A 77 7.73 6.94 -5.75
CA ILE A 77 7.20 6.43 -7.00
C ILE A 77 8.34 5.96 -7.90
N LYS A 78 8.31 4.67 -8.23
CA LYS A 78 9.30 4.00 -9.07
C LYS A 78 9.30 4.57 -10.49
N PRO A 79 10.45 4.59 -11.19
CA PRO A 79 10.55 5.14 -12.54
C PRO A 79 9.46 4.67 -13.51
N GLY A 80 9.18 3.36 -13.55
CA GLY A 80 8.15 2.76 -14.42
C GLY A 80 6.71 3.19 -14.12
N ASP A 81 6.47 3.79 -12.96
CA ASP A 81 5.13 4.24 -12.54
C ASP A 81 4.89 5.74 -12.71
N ARG A 82 5.95 6.53 -12.95
CA ARG A 82 5.87 7.99 -12.92
C ARG A 82 4.97 8.56 -14.00
N GLU A 83 5.09 8.07 -15.23
CA GLU A 83 4.35 8.63 -16.37
C GLU A 83 2.85 8.37 -16.22
N TRP A 84 2.44 7.12 -16.01
CA TRP A 84 1.03 6.79 -15.92
C TRP A 84 0.36 7.42 -14.68
N ILE A 85 1.07 7.52 -13.54
CA ILE A 85 0.55 8.24 -12.37
C ILE A 85 0.37 9.73 -12.70
N ALA A 86 1.35 10.35 -13.37
CA ALA A 86 1.23 11.74 -13.76
C ALA A 86 0.05 11.98 -14.72
N HIS A 87 -0.25 11.03 -15.63
CA HIS A 87 -1.44 11.09 -16.48
C HIS A 87 -2.76 11.08 -15.69
N ILE A 88 -2.81 10.37 -14.56
CA ILE A 88 -3.97 10.35 -13.67
C ILE A 88 -4.08 11.65 -12.87
N LEU A 89 -2.95 12.20 -12.40
CA LEU A 89 -2.97 13.38 -11.52
C LEU A 89 -3.10 14.70 -12.29
N TYR A 90 -2.52 14.81 -13.48
CA TYR A 90 -2.40 16.08 -14.21
C TYR A 90 -3.03 16.02 -15.61
N GLU A 91 -3.58 17.15 -16.02
CA GLU A 91 -3.92 17.42 -17.42
C GLU A 91 -2.65 17.63 -18.25
N ALA A 92 -2.77 17.59 -19.58
CA ALA A 92 -1.64 17.84 -20.48
C ALA A 92 -1.01 19.23 -20.29
N SER A 93 -1.78 20.20 -19.80
CA SER A 93 -1.30 21.55 -19.46
C SER A 93 -0.46 21.62 -18.17
N GLY A 94 -0.31 20.51 -17.44
CA GLY A 94 0.35 20.47 -16.12
C GLY A 94 -0.57 20.89 -14.96
N GLN A 95 -1.81 21.29 -15.23
CA GLN A 95 -2.78 21.57 -14.17
C GLN A 95 -3.26 20.29 -13.50
N LEU A 96 -3.44 20.34 -12.17
CA LEU A 96 -3.99 19.22 -11.41
C LEU A 96 -5.43 18.94 -11.86
N ARG A 97 -5.75 17.66 -12.12
CA ARG A 97 -7.11 17.25 -12.47
C ARG A 97 -8.08 17.55 -11.33
N GLN A 98 -9.18 18.19 -11.66
CA GLN A 98 -10.21 18.55 -10.68
C GLN A 98 -11.26 17.45 -10.53
N ASN A 99 -11.61 16.77 -11.62
CA ASN A 99 -12.66 15.76 -11.67
C ASN A 99 -12.11 14.37 -11.34
N ILE A 100 -11.96 14.09 -10.04
CA ILE A 100 -11.53 12.78 -9.54
C ILE A 100 -12.78 11.98 -9.16
N ARG A 101 -13.03 10.86 -9.85
CA ARG A 101 -14.27 10.06 -9.67
C ARG A 101 -14.10 8.80 -8.84
N GLN A 102 -12.88 8.27 -8.78
CA GLN A 102 -12.58 7.00 -8.12
C GLN A 102 -11.28 7.10 -7.32
N ASN A 103 -11.13 6.27 -6.29
CA ASN A 103 -9.92 6.25 -5.48
C ASN A 103 -8.86 5.32 -6.07
N TRP A 104 -9.26 4.15 -6.58
CA TRP A 104 -8.33 3.15 -7.08
C TRP A 104 -8.02 3.37 -8.56
N HIS A 105 -6.74 3.33 -8.89
CA HIS A 105 -6.22 3.41 -10.26
C HIS A 105 -5.21 2.28 -10.49
N TYR A 106 -5.27 1.67 -11.66
CA TYR A 106 -4.45 0.52 -12.03
C TYR A 106 -3.49 0.90 -13.16
N PRO A 107 -2.26 0.37 -13.14
CA PRO A 107 -1.30 0.66 -14.18
C PRO A 107 -1.74 0.03 -15.51
N PRO A 108 -1.31 0.59 -16.65
CA PRO A 108 -1.52 -0.04 -17.95
C PRO A 108 -0.74 -1.35 -18.03
N SER A 109 -1.35 -2.36 -18.67
CA SER A 109 -0.73 -3.66 -18.92
C SER A 109 0.53 -3.52 -19.79
N PRO A 110 1.53 -4.40 -19.63
CA PRO A 110 2.67 -4.47 -20.54
C PRO A 110 2.19 -4.61 -21.99
N ILE A 111 2.73 -3.78 -22.88
CA ILE A 111 2.39 -3.83 -24.31
C ILE A 111 3.44 -4.68 -25.01
N ARG A 112 2.99 -5.74 -25.70
CA ARG A 112 3.84 -6.51 -26.61
C ARG A 112 4.14 -5.66 -27.83
N SER A 113 5.41 -5.33 -28.02
CA SER A 113 5.90 -4.44 -29.06
C SER A 113 7.01 -5.11 -29.87
N VAL A 114 7.39 -4.49 -30.98
CA VAL A 114 8.61 -4.80 -31.73
C VAL A 114 9.87 -4.36 -30.95
N ALA A 115 9.71 -3.49 -29.95
CA ALA A 115 10.79 -3.12 -29.05
C ALA A 115 11.03 -4.21 -27.99
N PRO A 116 12.27 -4.35 -27.48
CA PRO A 116 12.56 -5.26 -26.37
C PRO A 116 11.65 -4.97 -25.17
N PRO A 117 11.08 -6.01 -24.51
CA PRO A 117 10.26 -5.81 -23.33
C PRO A 117 11.01 -5.05 -22.23
N ASN A 118 10.35 -4.08 -21.61
CA ASN A 118 10.89 -3.34 -20.47
C ASN A 118 10.45 -4.02 -19.16
N PRO A 119 11.37 -4.42 -18.27
CA PRO A 119 10.99 -5.11 -17.04
C PRO A 119 10.10 -4.23 -16.15
N HIS A 120 10.31 -2.91 -16.11
CA HIS A 120 9.51 -2.02 -15.27
C HIS A 120 8.00 -2.07 -15.55
N ASP A 121 7.60 -2.44 -16.76
CA ASP A 121 6.19 -2.54 -17.15
C ASP A 121 5.45 -3.66 -16.41
N TYR A 122 6.16 -4.74 -16.04
CA TYR A 122 5.62 -5.89 -15.32
C TYR A 122 5.55 -5.64 -13.81
N PHE A 123 6.40 -4.74 -13.29
CA PHE A 123 6.51 -4.43 -11.86
C PHE A 123 5.81 -3.14 -11.45
N ARG A 124 4.98 -2.57 -12.33
CA ARG A 124 4.12 -1.42 -12.01
C ARG A 124 3.17 -1.75 -10.86
N GLN A 125 2.87 -0.73 -10.06
CA GLN A 125 2.02 -0.83 -8.88
C GLN A 125 0.71 -0.09 -9.09
N ARG A 126 -0.35 -0.48 -8.39
CA ARG A 126 -1.60 0.31 -8.37
C ARG A 126 -1.44 1.56 -7.50
N MET A 127 -2.36 2.50 -7.64
CA MET A 127 -2.42 3.72 -6.83
C MET A 127 -3.79 3.87 -6.16
N PHE A 128 -3.77 4.32 -4.91
CA PHE A 128 -4.92 4.84 -4.19
C PHE A 128 -4.80 6.36 -4.05
N LEU A 129 -5.74 7.08 -4.65
CA LEU A 129 -5.87 8.53 -4.59
C LEU A 129 -6.92 8.93 -3.55
N TRP A 130 -6.48 9.68 -2.54
CA TRP A 130 -7.34 10.19 -1.47
C TRP A 130 -7.61 11.68 -1.65
N ALA A 131 -8.81 12.04 -2.11
CA ALA A 131 -9.19 13.42 -2.36
C ALA A 131 -10.66 13.69 -1.97
N PRO A 132 -11.05 13.51 -0.69
CA PRO A 132 -12.44 13.61 -0.25
C PRO A 132 -13.12 14.95 -0.57
N MET A 133 -12.38 16.06 -0.55
CA MET A 133 -12.93 17.38 -0.88
C MET A 133 -13.24 17.47 -2.38
N ARG A 134 -12.36 16.97 -3.26
CA ARG A 134 -12.55 17.00 -4.73
C ARG A 134 -13.56 15.97 -5.22
N MET A 135 -13.52 14.77 -4.65
CA MET A 135 -14.32 13.63 -5.08
C MET A 135 -15.78 13.74 -4.66
N TRP A 136 -16.02 14.29 -3.46
CA TRP A 136 -17.33 14.26 -2.82
C TRP A 136 -17.84 15.66 -2.43
N GLY A 137 -17.09 16.72 -2.73
CA GLY A 137 -17.49 18.09 -2.42
C GLY A 137 -17.54 18.40 -0.92
N ILE A 138 -16.84 17.62 -0.08
CA ILE A 138 -16.95 17.73 1.38
C ILE A 138 -16.15 18.94 1.90
N PRO A 139 -16.79 19.91 2.57
CA PRO A 139 -16.11 21.07 3.12
C PRO A 139 -15.42 20.73 4.45
N LEU A 140 -14.17 20.27 4.39
CA LEU A 140 -13.38 20.00 5.60
C LEU A 140 -13.18 21.28 6.43
N LYS A 141 -13.19 21.12 7.76
CA LYS A 141 -13.04 22.19 8.75
C LYS A 141 -11.68 22.10 9.45
N CYS A 142 -11.12 23.25 9.75
CA CYS A 142 -9.85 23.37 10.48
C CYS A 142 -10.03 22.85 11.91
N THR A 143 -9.11 22.00 12.37
CA THR A 143 -9.14 21.41 13.72
C THR A 143 -8.90 22.41 14.85
N GLN A 144 -8.38 23.61 14.52
CA GLN A 144 -8.06 24.66 15.51
C GLN A 144 -9.15 25.72 15.63
N CYS A 145 -9.65 26.24 14.50
CA CYS A 145 -10.63 27.36 14.48
C CYS A 145 -12.01 26.98 13.92
N ASN A 146 -12.23 25.71 13.55
CA ASN A 146 -13.47 25.17 13.00
C ASN A 146 -13.97 25.84 11.69
N ARG A 147 -13.19 26.73 11.08
CA ARG A 147 -13.53 27.37 9.79
C ARG A 147 -13.32 26.42 8.62
N LYS A 148 -14.11 26.62 7.56
CA LYS A 148 -13.99 25.89 6.29
C LYS A 148 -12.60 26.07 5.69
N MET A 149 -12.00 24.96 5.24
CA MET A 149 -10.72 24.93 4.55
C MET A 149 -10.91 24.92 3.04
N HIS A 150 -9.87 25.34 2.31
CA HIS A 150 -9.82 25.29 0.84
C HIS A 150 -8.69 24.36 0.39
N HIS A 151 -8.72 23.98 -0.90
CA HIS A 151 -7.67 23.16 -1.50
C HIS A 151 -6.42 24.01 -1.75
N SER A 152 -5.25 23.52 -1.37
CA SER A 152 -3.94 24.12 -1.68
C SER A 152 -3.09 23.23 -2.61
N GLY A 153 -3.75 22.51 -3.51
CA GLY A 153 -3.10 21.58 -4.44
C GLY A 153 -3.07 20.13 -3.94
N ILE A 154 -2.05 19.39 -4.35
CA ILE A 154 -1.82 17.98 -4.00
C ILE A 154 -0.99 17.88 -2.71
N TYR A 155 -1.30 16.91 -1.85
CA TYR A 155 -0.52 16.67 -0.65
C TYR A 155 0.91 16.26 -1.03
N PRO A 156 1.95 16.90 -0.47
CA PRO A 156 3.31 16.78 -1.00
C PRO A 156 3.98 15.44 -0.71
N LYS A 157 3.39 14.54 0.08
CA LYS A 157 3.99 13.24 0.40
C LYS A 157 3.15 12.10 -0.17
N ALA A 158 3.78 11.25 -0.97
CA ALA A 158 3.27 9.93 -1.30
C ALA A 158 3.78 8.91 -0.27
N ARG A 159 3.08 7.77 -0.14
CA ARG A 159 3.54 6.63 0.65
C ARG A 159 3.42 5.34 -0.14
N GLU A 160 4.32 4.40 0.11
CA GLU A 160 4.11 3.02 -0.29
C GLU A 160 3.33 2.30 0.82
N VAL A 161 2.29 1.57 0.42
CA VAL A 161 1.45 0.79 1.32
C VAL A 161 1.68 -0.68 1.04
N ILE A 162 1.98 -1.43 2.08
CA ILE A 162 2.15 -2.89 2.04
C ILE A 162 0.76 -3.53 2.05
N ASP A 163 0.49 -4.38 1.07
CA ASP A 163 -0.68 -5.25 0.96
C ASP A 163 -0.23 -6.73 1.04
N VAL A 164 -1.17 -7.67 1.05
CA VAL A 164 -0.89 -9.11 1.25
C VAL A 164 0.12 -9.65 0.23
N ALA A 165 -0.15 -9.47 -1.06
CA ALA A 165 0.68 -10.00 -2.15
C ALA A 165 1.34 -8.90 -3.00
N SER A 166 1.20 -7.63 -2.62
CA SER A 166 1.76 -6.52 -3.41
C SER A 166 1.99 -5.27 -2.57
N LYS A 167 2.44 -4.20 -3.23
CA LYS A 167 2.50 -2.85 -2.66
C LYS A 167 1.79 -1.89 -3.60
N TYR A 168 1.26 -0.79 -3.06
CA TYR A 168 0.60 0.26 -3.84
C TYR A 168 0.95 1.66 -3.34
N TYR A 169 0.76 2.66 -4.18
CA TYR A 169 1.00 4.05 -3.82
C TYR A 169 -0.22 4.69 -3.19
N LEU A 170 -0.05 5.34 -2.03
CA LEU A 170 -1.04 6.22 -1.42
C LEU A 170 -0.69 7.67 -1.73
N ILE A 171 -1.59 8.38 -2.40
CA ILE A 171 -1.42 9.78 -2.81
C ILE A 171 -2.59 10.61 -2.30
N GLY A 172 -2.28 11.77 -1.68
CA GLY A 172 -3.29 12.71 -1.22
C GLY A 172 -3.59 13.72 -2.31
N GLY A 173 -4.73 13.61 -2.98
CA GLY A 173 -5.17 14.57 -4.00
C GLY A 173 -5.66 15.90 -3.43
N ASP A 174 -5.93 15.93 -2.13
CA ASP A 174 -6.24 17.14 -1.39
C ASP A 174 -5.10 17.56 -0.46
N TYR A 175 -4.81 18.85 -0.47
CA TYR A 175 -3.99 19.50 0.54
C TYR A 175 -4.79 20.60 1.25
N PRO A 176 -5.60 20.25 2.27
CA PRO A 176 -6.47 21.21 2.92
C PRO A 176 -5.68 22.28 3.66
N ARG A 177 -6.05 23.54 3.48
CA ARG A 177 -5.44 24.69 4.19
C ARG A 177 -6.50 25.60 4.76
N CYS A 178 -6.29 25.99 6.01
CA CYS A 178 -7.14 26.99 6.66
C CYS A 178 -6.80 28.40 6.15
N SER A 179 -7.83 29.19 5.81
CA SER A 179 -7.64 30.58 5.39
C SER A 179 -7.20 31.51 6.54
N GLN A 180 -7.58 31.20 7.78
CA GLN A 180 -7.21 31.99 8.97
C GLN A 180 -5.91 31.50 9.59
N CYS A 181 -5.84 30.23 10.01
CA CYS A 181 -4.65 29.69 10.66
C CYS A 181 -3.47 29.53 9.71
N LYS A 182 -3.70 29.56 8.39
CA LYS A 182 -2.72 29.31 7.31
C LYS A 182 -1.98 27.96 7.38
N LEU A 183 -2.29 27.13 8.37
CA LEU A 183 -1.73 25.80 8.57
C LEU A 183 -2.30 24.82 7.53
N PRO A 184 -1.44 24.14 6.76
CA PRO A 184 -1.84 22.99 5.98
C PRO A 184 -2.07 21.78 6.89
N VAL A 185 -3.06 20.96 6.56
CA VAL A 185 -3.41 19.77 7.33
C VAL A 185 -3.17 18.51 6.51
N CYS A 186 -2.70 17.46 7.17
CA CYS A 186 -2.57 16.14 6.58
C CYS A 186 -3.96 15.59 6.20
N PRO A 187 -4.23 15.24 4.92
CA PRO A 187 -5.58 14.90 4.44
C PRO A 187 -6.13 13.58 5.00
N TRP A 188 -5.28 12.79 5.65
CA TRP A 188 -5.62 11.53 6.31
C TRP A 188 -5.23 11.53 7.79
N SER A 189 -5.14 12.69 8.43
CA SER A 189 -5.06 12.71 9.90
C SER A 189 -6.37 12.20 10.51
N SER A 190 -6.29 11.66 11.73
CA SER A 190 -7.47 11.17 12.45
C SER A 190 -8.57 12.23 12.53
N ASP A 191 -8.21 13.48 12.87
CA ASP A 191 -9.18 14.59 12.96
C ASP A 191 -9.87 14.91 11.63
N ILE A 192 -9.19 14.74 10.50
CA ILE A 192 -9.78 14.95 9.18
C ILE A 192 -10.66 13.77 8.78
N LEU A 193 -10.18 12.54 8.98
CA LEU A 193 -10.97 11.33 8.71
C LEU A 193 -12.24 11.28 9.58
N LYS A 194 -12.18 11.76 10.83
CA LYS A 194 -13.31 11.86 11.76
C LYS A 194 -14.42 12.82 11.29
N GLN A 195 -14.11 13.77 10.41
CA GLN A 195 -15.12 14.67 9.83
C GLN A 195 -15.92 14.03 8.68
N LEU A 196 -15.44 12.92 8.12
CA LEU A 196 -16.15 12.17 7.10
C LEU A 196 -17.19 11.25 7.74
N ASP A 197 -18.30 11.03 7.04
CA ASP A 197 -19.25 9.99 7.42
C ASP A 197 -18.59 8.59 7.39
N PRO A 198 -19.09 7.62 8.17
CA PRO A 198 -18.48 6.30 8.27
C PRO A 198 -18.29 5.59 6.92
N SER A 199 -19.26 5.71 6.01
CA SER A 199 -19.18 5.06 4.69
C SER A 199 -18.00 5.56 3.87
N LYS A 200 -17.78 6.88 3.85
CA LYS A 200 -16.64 7.49 3.14
C LYS A 200 -15.32 7.29 3.87
N ARG A 201 -15.31 7.39 5.21
CA ARG A 201 -14.13 7.12 6.04
C ARG A 201 -13.60 5.69 5.82
N ASN A 202 -14.50 4.72 5.72
CA ASN A 202 -14.15 3.30 5.52
C ASN A 202 -13.55 3.00 4.15
N LYS A 203 -13.63 3.92 3.18
CA LYS A 203 -12.93 3.79 1.90
C LYS A 203 -11.42 4.03 2.03
N PHE A 204 -10.95 4.67 3.11
CA PHE A 204 -9.52 4.88 3.33
C PHE A 204 -8.84 3.54 3.73
N PRO A 205 -7.89 3.03 2.93
CA PRO A 205 -7.50 1.63 3.01
C PRO A 205 -6.29 1.36 3.91
N ALA A 206 -5.68 2.38 4.52
CA ALA A 206 -4.34 2.23 5.10
C ALA A 206 -4.25 2.71 6.56
N VAL A 207 -3.39 2.06 7.34
CA VAL A 207 -2.89 2.54 8.63
C VAL A 207 -1.45 2.98 8.46
N LEU A 208 -1.15 4.22 8.86
CA LEU A 208 0.09 4.89 8.53
C LEU A 208 1.12 4.84 9.66
N THR A 209 2.39 4.84 9.26
CA THR A 209 3.55 5.13 10.12
C THR A 209 4.29 6.36 9.58
N THR A 210 5.46 6.66 10.13
CA THR A 210 6.28 7.81 9.72
C THR A 210 6.63 7.80 8.23
N HIS A 211 6.93 6.63 7.66
CA HIS A 211 7.41 6.47 6.28
C HIS A 211 6.51 5.58 5.42
N LEU A 212 6.07 4.45 5.97
CA LEU A 212 5.27 3.43 5.26
C LEU A 212 3.83 3.39 5.77
N ALA A 213 3.00 2.60 5.11
CA ALA A 213 1.68 2.24 5.61
C ALA A 213 1.40 0.76 5.37
N LEU A 214 0.40 0.22 6.07
CA LEU A 214 -0.11 -1.12 5.89
C LEU A 214 -1.58 -1.06 5.50
N ASP A 215 -2.02 -1.91 4.58
CA ASP A 215 -3.43 -2.05 4.22
C ASP A 215 -4.26 -2.53 5.42
N ARG A 216 -5.46 -1.97 5.61
CA ARG A 216 -6.37 -2.32 6.72
C ARG A 216 -6.80 -3.78 6.69
N LYS A 217 -6.81 -4.43 5.52
CA LYS A 217 -7.03 -5.88 5.43
C LYS A 217 -5.90 -6.65 6.10
N CYS A 218 -4.65 -6.25 5.86
CA CYS A 218 -3.48 -6.82 6.54
C CYS A 218 -3.53 -6.54 8.06
N VAL A 219 -3.95 -5.35 8.47
CA VAL A 219 -4.16 -5.02 9.89
C VAL A 219 -5.24 -5.91 10.52
N THR A 220 -6.29 -6.23 9.78
CA THR A 220 -7.36 -7.12 10.25
C THR A 220 -6.81 -8.52 10.55
N LEU A 221 -5.84 -9.01 9.78
CA LEU A 221 -5.16 -10.29 10.04
C LEU A 221 -4.30 -10.26 11.32
N LEU A 222 -3.87 -9.08 11.78
CA LEU A 222 -3.15 -8.92 13.06
C LEU A 222 -4.08 -8.92 14.28
N ARG A 223 -5.40 -8.83 14.11
CA ARG A 223 -6.36 -8.72 15.23
C ARG A 223 -6.60 -10.03 15.99
N PRO A 224 -6.77 -11.20 15.34
CA PRO A 224 -6.99 -12.44 16.06
C PRO A 224 -5.80 -12.78 16.97
N ARG A 225 -6.08 -13.08 18.24
CA ARG A 225 -5.06 -13.46 19.23
C ARG A 225 -5.01 -14.99 19.39
N THR A 226 -5.01 -15.72 18.29
CA THR A 226 -4.94 -17.18 18.29
C THR A 226 -3.50 -17.67 18.45
N ALA A 227 -3.33 -18.87 19.01
CA ALA A 227 -2.02 -19.52 19.03
C ALA A 227 -1.47 -19.62 17.61
N GLY A 228 -0.21 -19.20 17.40
CA GLY A 228 0.44 -19.15 16.10
C GLY A 228 0.27 -17.84 15.32
N ASN A 229 -0.69 -16.97 15.67
CA ASN A 229 -0.82 -15.67 15.03
C ASN A 229 0.11 -14.63 15.69
N SER A 230 1.32 -14.49 15.14
CA SER A 230 2.30 -13.49 15.57
C SER A 230 2.59 -12.49 14.45
N SER A 231 3.05 -11.30 14.84
CA SER A 231 3.58 -10.29 13.91
C SER A 231 4.69 -10.86 13.03
N SER A 232 5.55 -11.71 13.58
CA SER A 232 6.61 -12.41 12.85
C SER A 232 6.06 -13.39 11.82
N TYR A 233 5.09 -14.22 12.20
CA TYR A 233 4.46 -15.16 11.27
C TYR A 233 3.77 -14.44 10.12
N LEU A 234 2.99 -13.40 10.40
CA LEU A 234 2.32 -12.62 9.36
C LEU A 234 3.29 -11.88 8.45
N GLN A 235 4.38 -11.36 8.99
CA GLN A 235 5.45 -10.75 8.20
C GLN A 235 6.06 -11.77 7.23
N GLN A 236 6.35 -12.99 7.69
CA GLN A 236 6.89 -14.06 6.85
C GLN A 236 5.88 -14.49 5.78
N ALA A 237 4.62 -14.67 6.15
CA ALA A 237 3.56 -15.06 5.22
C ALA A 237 3.34 -14.02 4.12
N PHE A 238 3.33 -12.73 4.46
CA PHE A 238 3.24 -11.67 3.44
C PHE A 238 4.51 -11.57 2.61
N GLN A 239 5.68 -11.81 3.19
CA GLN A 239 6.93 -11.82 2.43
C GLN A 239 6.96 -12.95 1.40
N GLU A 240 6.47 -14.14 1.77
CA GLU A 240 6.32 -15.27 0.86
C GLU A 240 5.31 -14.97 -0.26
N ALA A 241 4.12 -14.46 0.09
CA ALA A 241 3.12 -14.09 -0.92
C ALA A 241 3.64 -13.01 -1.91
N GLN A 242 4.44 -12.05 -1.43
CA GLN A 242 5.04 -11.03 -2.28
C GLN A 242 6.23 -11.56 -3.11
N SER A 243 7.02 -12.51 -2.58
CA SER A 243 8.12 -13.12 -3.33
C SER A 243 7.58 -14.00 -4.45
N GLU A 244 6.49 -14.73 -4.22
CA GLU A 244 5.79 -15.51 -5.23
C GLU A 244 5.23 -14.62 -6.35
N GLU A 245 4.54 -13.54 -6.01
CA GLU A 245 4.02 -12.59 -7.02
C GLU A 245 5.16 -11.90 -7.80
N TRP A 246 6.27 -11.59 -7.14
CA TRP A 246 7.48 -11.07 -7.82
C TRP A 246 8.08 -12.10 -8.78
N ALA A 247 8.15 -13.37 -8.39
CA ALA A 247 8.64 -14.46 -9.24
C ALA A 247 7.72 -14.67 -10.45
N ARG A 248 6.41 -14.65 -10.23
CA ARG A 248 5.39 -14.77 -11.29
C ARG A 248 5.56 -13.67 -12.35
N ARG A 249 5.70 -12.40 -11.93
CA ARG A 249 5.97 -11.26 -12.84
C ARG A 249 7.30 -11.38 -13.56
N SER A 250 8.32 -11.94 -12.91
CA SER A 250 9.61 -12.22 -13.54
C SER A 250 9.47 -13.27 -14.64
N CYS A 251 8.71 -14.34 -14.40
CA CYS A 251 8.40 -15.35 -15.41
C CYS A 251 7.64 -14.77 -16.60
N ASP A 252 6.63 -13.92 -16.35
CA ASP A 252 5.88 -13.22 -17.41
C ASP A 252 6.85 -12.39 -18.28
N TYR A 253 7.74 -11.62 -17.65
CA TYR A 253 8.74 -10.82 -18.34
C TYR A 253 9.72 -11.66 -19.15
N PHE A 254 10.27 -12.74 -18.58
CA PHE A 254 11.22 -13.59 -19.30
C PHE A 254 10.57 -14.33 -20.47
N THR A 255 9.31 -14.74 -20.31
CA THR A 255 8.52 -15.35 -21.40
C THR A 255 8.41 -14.40 -22.58
N ASP A 256 8.03 -13.14 -22.33
CA ASP A 256 7.90 -12.14 -23.39
C ASP A 256 9.27 -11.75 -23.98
N CYS A 257 10.34 -11.74 -23.18
CA CYS A 257 11.71 -11.60 -23.68
C CYS A 257 12.07 -12.71 -24.67
N ASP A 258 11.78 -13.97 -24.32
CA ASP A 258 12.09 -15.13 -25.17
C ASP A 258 11.25 -15.15 -26.45
N MET A 259 9.98 -14.72 -26.37
CA MET A 259 9.14 -14.53 -27.54
C MET A 259 9.68 -13.44 -28.47
N HIS A 260 10.11 -12.31 -27.90
CA HIS A 260 10.74 -11.23 -28.66
C HIS A 260 12.02 -11.71 -29.36
N LYS A 261 12.92 -12.41 -28.66
CA LYS A 261 14.14 -13.02 -29.25
C LYS A 261 13.83 -13.91 -30.46
N LYS A 262 12.79 -14.73 -30.37
CA LYS A 262 12.36 -15.62 -31.47
C LYS A 262 11.78 -14.86 -32.66
N SER A 263 11.14 -13.71 -32.42
CA SER A 263 10.50 -12.90 -33.46
C SER A 263 11.47 -11.99 -34.24
N CYS A 264 12.62 -11.64 -33.66
CA CYS A 264 13.63 -10.82 -34.32
C CYS A 264 14.44 -11.64 -35.33
N LEU A 265 14.04 -11.60 -36.60
CA LEU A 265 14.69 -12.32 -37.72
C LEU A 265 16.13 -11.85 -38.02
N ASN A 266 16.50 -10.64 -37.60
CA ASN A 266 17.84 -10.09 -37.77
C ASN A 266 18.57 -10.08 -36.43
N GLN A 267 19.70 -10.78 -36.37
CA GLN A 267 20.52 -11.13 -35.20
C GLN A 267 21.18 -9.94 -34.47
N SER A 268 20.52 -8.78 -34.34
CA SER A 268 20.93 -7.81 -33.32
C SER A 268 20.56 -8.39 -31.96
N GLN A 269 21.56 -8.83 -31.20
CA GLN A 269 21.38 -9.40 -29.86
C GLN A 269 20.79 -8.33 -28.94
N ALA A 270 19.46 -8.30 -28.84
CA ALA A 270 18.76 -7.39 -27.95
C ALA A 270 19.26 -7.62 -26.51
N VAL A 271 19.63 -6.53 -25.84
CA VAL A 271 20.05 -6.55 -24.45
C VAL A 271 18.80 -6.38 -23.59
N TYR A 272 18.54 -7.36 -22.74
CA TYR A 272 17.41 -7.34 -21.81
C TYR A 272 17.89 -6.95 -20.43
N GLU A 273 17.24 -5.97 -19.82
CA GLU A 273 17.53 -5.58 -18.44
C GLU A 273 17.01 -6.66 -17.46
N PRO A 274 17.68 -6.87 -16.32
CA PRO A 274 17.15 -7.77 -15.30
C PRO A 274 15.87 -7.20 -14.66
N PRO A 275 14.97 -8.06 -14.15
CA PRO A 275 13.86 -7.62 -13.30
C PRO A 275 14.36 -6.76 -12.12
N PRO A 276 13.58 -5.78 -11.65
CA PRO A 276 13.90 -5.04 -10.44
C PRO A 276 14.09 -6.00 -9.26
N PRO A 277 15.06 -5.76 -8.37
CA PRO A 277 15.30 -6.63 -7.23
C PRO A 277 14.08 -6.67 -6.30
N PHE A 278 13.83 -7.84 -5.71
CA PHE A 278 12.83 -7.98 -4.66
C PHE A 278 13.17 -7.10 -3.45
N CYS A 279 12.16 -6.45 -2.89
CA CYS A 279 12.32 -5.55 -1.74
C CYS A 279 11.66 -6.18 -0.51
N PRO A 280 12.44 -6.65 0.48
CA PRO A 280 11.91 -7.34 1.64
C PRO A 280 10.98 -6.44 2.48
N LEU A 281 10.13 -7.09 3.26
CA LEU A 281 9.22 -6.38 4.16
C LEU A 281 9.93 -5.88 5.41
N PRO A 282 9.41 -4.83 6.08
CA PRO A 282 9.87 -4.44 7.40
C PRO A 282 9.81 -5.60 8.39
N LEU A 283 10.56 -5.48 9.49
CA LEU A 283 10.56 -6.48 10.56
C LEU A 283 9.21 -6.52 11.31
N ALA A 284 8.96 -7.62 12.02
CA ALA A 284 7.75 -7.85 12.81
C ALA A 284 7.37 -6.69 13.75
N GLN A 285 8.36 -6.04 14.37
CA GLN A 285 8.17 -4.88 15.25
C GLN A 285 7.46 -3.71 14.55
N TRP A 286 7.69 -3.54 13.25
CA TRP A 286 6.99 -2.52 12.48
C TRP A 286 5.50 -2.86 12.33
N PHE A 287 5.15 -4.12 12.10
CA PHE A 287 3.75 -4.57 12.06
C PHE A 287 3.05 -4.38 13.41
N GLU A 288 3.75 -4.62 14.52
CA GLU A 288 3.25 -4.33 15.87
C GLU A 288 2.98 -2.84 16.06
N THR A 289 3.90 -1.99 15.61
CA THR A 289 3.74 -0.52 15.66
C THR A 289 2.51 -0.08 14.87
N VAL A 290 2.30 -0.64 13.67
CA VAL A 290 1.12 -0.35 12.85
C VAL A 290 -0.15 -0.81 13.54
N HIS A 291 -0.16 -2.01 14.12
CA HIS A 291 -1.31 -2.52 14.86
C HIS A 291 -1.64 -1.63 16.07
N ALA A 292 -0.62 -1.19 16.82
CA ALA A 292 -0.79 -0.23 17.91
C ALA A 292 -1.40 1.09 17.41
N ASN A 293 -0.96 1.61 16.26
CA ASN A 293 -1.55 2.81 15.65
C ASN A 293 -3.02 2.61 15.25
N ASP A 294 -3.40 1.42 14.74
CA ASP A 294 -4.82 1.08 14.48
C ASP A 294 -5.62 1.10 15.78
N VAL A 295 -5.12 0.47 16.85
CA VAL A 295 -5.79 0.45 18.17
C VAL A 295 -5.95 1.88 18.71
N VAL A 296 -4.91 2.70 18.65
CA VAL A 296 -4.97 4.11 19.07
C VAL A 296 -6.05 4.88 18.30
N GLY A 297 -6.21 4.59 17.01
CA GLY A 297 -7.25 5.19 16.16
C GLY A 297 -8.69 4.88 16.58
N HIS A 298 -8.91 3.77 17.30
CA HIS A 298 -10.22 3.32 17.78
C HIS A 298 -10.38 3.44 19.30
N LEU A 299 -9.52 4.20 19.99
CA LEU A 299 -9.56 4.30 21.46
C LEU A 299 -10.91 4.74 22.01
N ASP A 300 -11.57 5.70 21.36
CA ASP A 300 -12.87 6.20 21.81
C ASP A 300 -13.94 5.09 21.74
N GLU A 301 -13.95 4.32 20.65
CA GLU A 301 -14.86 3.19 20.44
C GLU A 301 -14.57 2.05 21.44
N LEU A 302 -13.28 1.70 21.61
CA LEU A 302 -12.85 0.69 22.57
C LEU A 302 -13.17 1.11 24.01
N LYS A 303 -13.00 2.39 24.37
CA LYS A 303 -13.43 2.93 25.65
C LYS A 303 -14.92 2.71 25.82
N GLY A 304 -15.73 3.11 24.84
CA GLY A 304 -17.17 2.90 24.87
C GLY A 304 -17.56 1.45 25.13
N VAL A 305 -16.96 0.51 24.40
CA VAL A 305 -17.18 -0.94 24.57
C VAL A 305 -16.80 -1.41 25.96
N ILE A 306 -15.59 -1.07 26.43
CA ILE A 306 -15.10 -1.46 27.76
C ILE A 306 -15.99 -0.87 28.86
N THR A 307 -16.39 0.40 28.73
CA THR A 307 -17.27 1.11 29.70
C THR A 307 -18.75 0.71 29.63
N SER A 308 -19.15 -0.08 28.63
CA SER A 308 -20.49 -0.67 28.52
C SER A 308 -20.50 -2.18 28.75
N THR A 309 -19.35 -2.79 29.03
CA THR A 309 -19.24 -4.21 29.37
C THR A 309 -19.57 -4.44 30.84
N PHE A 310 -20.45 -5.40 31.13
CA PHE A 310 -20.80 -5.82 32.48
C PHE A 310 -20.64 -7.34 32.60
N GLY A 311 -20.73 -7.84 33.82
CA GLY A 311 -20.67 -9.27 34.13
C GLY A 311 -21.33 -9.55 35.47
N ARG A 312 -21.85 -10.76 35.63
CA ARG A 312 -22.40 -11.20 36.91
C ARG A 312 -21.28 -11.64 37.86
N ILE A 313 -20.21 -12.17 37.30
CA ILE A 313 -19.05 -12.66 38.05
C ILE A 313 -17.82 -11.92 37.56
N LEU A 314 -17.12 -11.25 38.46
CA LEU A 314 -15.91 -10.52 38.13
C LEU A 314 -14.66 -11.24 38.61
N LYS A 315 -13.57 -11.13 37.86
CA LYS A 315 -12.24 -11.56 38.25
C LYS A 315 -11.30 -10.35 38.28
N LEU A 316 -10.63 -10.16 39.40
CA LEU A 316 -9.52 -9.25 39.63
C LEU A 316 -8.19 -10.03 39.52
N ASP A 317 -7.37 -9.65 38.55
CA ASP A 317 -6.04 -10.21 38.34
C ASP A 317 -4.98 -9.11 38.31
N SER A 318 -3.94 -9.24 39.14
CA SER A 318 -2.86 -8.25 39.27
C SER A 318 -1.56 -8.80 38.69
N THR A 319 -0.89 -8.03 37.83
CA THR A 319 0.37 -8.44 37.19
C THR A 319 1.44 -7.36 37.19
N LYS A 320 2.69 -7.77 37.39
CA LYS A 320 3.89 -6.92 37.17
C LYS A 320 4.43 -7.00 35.74
N LYS A 321 3.89 -7.89 34.90
CA LYS A 321 4.49 -8.17 33.58
C LYS A 321 4.33 -7.00 32.62
N VAL A 322 3.24 -6.25 32.74
CA VAL A 322 2.98 -5.07 31.88
C VAL A 322 3.76 -3.86 32.36
N THR A 323 3.84 -3.63 33.66
CA THR A 323 4.57 -2.49 34.24
C THR A 323 6.07 -2.55 33.94
N LYS A 324 6.66 -3.76 33.89
CA LYS A 324 8.04 -3.99 33.42
C LYS A 324 8.30 -3.59 31.95
N LYS A 325 7.25 -3.36 31.16
CA LYS A 325 7.36 -2.93 29.74
C LYS A 325 7.07 -1.44 29.55
N LEU A 326 6.76 -0.71 30.61
CA LEU A 326 6.64 0.74 30.56
C LEU A 326 8.02 1.33 30.26
N ALA A 327 8.07 2.34 29.39
CA ALA A 327 9.31 2.96 28.93
C ALA A 327 9.13 4.47 28.77
N GLY A 328 10.24 5.20 28.68
CA GLY A 328 10.23 6.66 28.55
C GLY A 328 9.81 7.35 29.84
N GLY A 329 9.11 8.49 29.76
CA GLY A 329 8.74 9.30 30.93
C GLY A 329 7.78 8.65 31.93
N ILE A 330 7.29 7.44 31.63
CA ILE A 330 6.42 6.64 32.51
C ILE A 330 7.10 5.37 33.02
N GLU A 331 8.38 5.17 32.72
CA GLU A 331 9.15 4.06 33.27
C GLU A 331 9.15 4.12 34.80
N ASN A 332 8.97 2.96 35.46
CA ASN A 332 8.93 2.84 36.92
C ASN A 332 7.85 3.66 37.65
N THR A 333 6.89 4.26 36.92
CA THR A 333 5.78 5.02 37.54
C THR A 333 4.66 4.14 38.10
N ALA A 334 4.59 2.88 37.66
CA ALA A 334 3.65 1.88 38.16
C ALA A 334 4.39 0.57 38.42
N VAL A 335 3.97 -0.13 39.47
CA VAL A 335 4.56 -1.42 39.88
C VAL A 335 3.64 -2.57 39.48
N TRP A 336 2.32 -2.34 39.51
CA TRP A 336 1.31 -3.34 39.16
C TRP A 336 0.29 -2.82 38.15
N MET A 337 -0.30 -3.77 37.43
CA MET A 337 -1.50 -3.56 36.62
C MET A 337 -2.57 -4.51 37.13
N THR A 338 -3.70 -3.99 37.59
CA THR A 338 -4.86 -4.79 37.99
C THR A 338 -5.92 -4.72 36.90
N ASN A 339 -6.35 -5.89 36.42
CA ASN A 339 -7.39 -6.06 35.41
C ASN A 339 -8.65 -6.62 36.06
N VAL A 340 -9.80 -6.07 35.69
CA VAL A 340 -11.11 -6.60 36.06
C VAL A 340 -11.76 -7.18 34.81
N GLY A 341 -12.04 -8.47 34.80
CA GLY A 341 -12.76 -9.15 33.73
C GLY A 341 -14.06 -9.79 34.19
N ASN A 342 -15.00 -10.06 33.27
CA ASN A 342 -16.22 -10.82 33.56
C ASN A 342 -16.05 -12.32 33.31
N GLU A 343 -17.11 -13.09 33.57
CA GLU A 343 -17.21 -14.53 33.31
C GLU A 343 -16.97 -14.96 31.86
N TYR A 344 -17.06 -14.02 30.91
CA TYR A 344 -16.81 -14.25 29.48
C TYR A 344 -15.38 -13.89 29.05
N GLY A 345 -14.53 -13.48 30.00
CA GLY A 345 -13.15 -13.05 29.72
C GLY A 345 -13.04 -11.68 29.07
N GLN A 346 -14.10 -10.87 29.11
CA GLN A 346 -14.08 -9.49 28.63
C GLN A 346 -13.57 -8.57 29.74
N VAL A 347 -12.77 -7.57 29.38
CA VAL A 347 -12.18 -6.64 30.36
C VAL A 347 -13.11 -5.44 30.58
N LEU A 348 -13.43 -5.15 31.84
CA LEU A 348 -14.27 -4.01 32.25
C LEU A 348 -13.43 -2.79 32.63
N ASN A 349 -12.26 -3.02 33.23
CA ASN A 349 -11.36 -1.97 33.67
C ASN A 349 -9.94 -2.51 33.85
N SER A 350 -8.96 -1.64 33.66
CA SER A 350 -7.55 -1.92 33.89
C SER A 350 -6.91 -0.69 34.54
N VAL A 351 -6.29 -0.86 35.70
CA VAL A 351 -5.62 0.24 36.43
C VAL A 351 -4.14 -0.07 36.64
N LEU A 352 -3.32 0.97 36.56
CA LEU A 352 -1.90 0.91 36.91
C LEU A 352 -1.73 1.50 38.31
N THR A 353 -1.06 0.76 39.19
CA THR A 353 -0.92 1.13 40.61
C THR A 353 0.55 1.12 41.04
N THR A 354 0.91 1.97 41.99
CA THR A 354 2.27 2.09 42.55
C THR A 354 2.61 0.98 43.55
N GLY A 355 1.61 0.25 44.02
CA GLY A 355 1.74 -0.87 44.95
C GLY A 355 0.69 -1.94 44.68
N GLU A 356 0.93 -3.14 45.21
CA GLU A 356 -0.07 -4.21 45.18
C GLU A 356 -1.26 -3.79 46.05
N GLY A 357 -2.49 -3.95 45.57
CA GLY A 357 -3.68 -3.57 46.34
C GLY A 357 -3.96 -2.06 46.43
N ALA A 358 -3.01 -1.20 46.07
CA ALA A 358 -3.16 0.25 46.19
C ALA A 358 -4.28 0.78 45.28
N GLY A 359 -5.28 1.45 45.86
CA GLY A 359 -6.42 2.03 45.12
C GLY A 359 -7.46 1.01 44.62
N LEU A 360 -7.41 -0.24 45.09
CA LEU A 360 -8.42 -1.24 44.71
C LEU A 360 -9.80 -0.95 45.30
N ASP A 361 -9.88 -0.34 46.48
CA ASP A 361 -11.16 0.05 47.08
C ASP A 361 -11.89 1.08 46.20
N ASP A 362 -11.20 2.17 45.82
CA ASP A 362 -11.72 3.17 44.87
C ASP A 362 -12.13 2.55 43.53
N LEU A 363 -11.34 1.60 43.01
CA LEU A 363 -11.66 0.86 41.80
C LEU A 363 -12.97 0.07 41.96
N CYS A 364 -13.11 -0.69 43.05
CA CYS A 364 -14.29 -1.50 43.33
C CYS A 364 -15.54 -0.63 43.53
N GLN A 365 -15.43 0.45 44.30
CA GLN A 365 -16.51 1.43 44.48
C GLN A 365 -16.92 2.05 43.14
N GLY A 366 -15.94 2.39 42.29
CA GLY A 366 -16.19 2.90 40.94
C GLY A 366 -16.94 1.90 40.05
N ILE A 367 -16.64 0.60 40.17
CA ILE A 367 -17.37 -0.46 39.47
C ILE A 367 -18.81 -0.57 39.99
N VAL A 368 -19.02 -0.65 41.30
CA VAL A 368 -20.37 -0.73 41.89
C VAL A 368 -21.22 0.47 41.49
N LYS A 369 -20.64 1.68 41.55
CA LYS A 369 -21.30 2.91 41.09
C LYS A 369 -21.68 2.81 39.62
N ARG A 370 -20.77 2.34 38.75
CA ARG A 370 -21.04 2.18 37.32
C ARG A 370 -22.21 1.22 37.04
N TYR A 371 -22.34 0.13 37.78
CA TYR A 371 -23.48 -0.78 37.67
C TYR A 371 -24.79 -0.10 38.08
N ARG A 372 -24.77 0.60 39.22
CA ARG A 372 -25.90 1.38 39.73
C ARG A 372 -26.36 2.44 38.72
N ASP A 373 -25.44 3.24 38.22
CA ASP A 373 -25.72 4.33 37.26
C ASP A 373 -26.29 3.80 35.93
N ALA A 374 -25.92 2.59 35.54
CA ALA A 374 -26.43 1.93 34.35
C ALA A 374 -27.75 1.16 34.55
N GLY A 375 -28.25 1.07 35.80
CA GLY A 375 -29.43 0.26 36.13
C GLY A 375 -29.20 -1.25 35.94
N VAL A 376 -27.95 -1.71 35.99
CA VAL A 376 -27.58 -3.13 35.84
C VAL A 376 -27.43 -3.75 37.24
N PRO A 377 -27.97 -4.96 37.48
CA PRO A 377 -27.80 -5.66 38.76
C PRO A 377 -26.31 -5.80 39.11
N GLN A 378 -25.97 -5.51 40.36
CA GLN A 378 -24.59 -5.62 40.86
C GLN A 378 -24.01 -7.02 40.65
N PRO A 379 -22.67 -7.16 40.54
CA PRO A 379 -22.05 -8.48 40.41
C PRO A 379 -22.29 -9.34 41.65
N ASP A 380 -22.64 -10.60 41.44
CA ASP A 380 -22.90 -11.57 42.51
C ASP A 380 -21.62 -11.96 43.26
N ALA A 381 -20.48 -11.93 42.55
CA ALA A 381 -19.20 -12.38 43.05
C ALA A 381 -18.03 -11.64 42.40
N ILE A 382 -17.01 -11.31 43.19
CA ILE A 382 -15.70 -10.89 42.70
C ILE A 382 -14.63 -11.85 43.21
N TYR A 383 -13.87 -12.44 42.28
CA TYR A 383 -12.74 -13.33 42.51
C TYR A 383 -11.42 -12.57 42.47
N VAL A 384 -10.52 -12.82 43.42
CA VAL A 384 -9.17 -12.22 43.45
C VAL A 384 -8.11 -13.32 43.48
N ASP A 385 -7.08 -13.22 42.62
CA ASP A 385 -6.10 -14.29 42.40
C ASP A 385 -5.18 -14.57 43.61
N ARG A 386 -4.93 -13.57 44.50
CA ARG A 386 -4.09 -13.69 45.71
C ARG A 386 -4.47 -12.73 46.86
N ASP A 387 -4.22 -13.18 48.09
CA ASP A 387 -4.07 -12.40 49.34
C ASP A 387 -5.21 -11.49 49.80
N CYS A 388 -6.44 -11.68 49.32
CA CYS A 388 -7.59 -10.86 49.75
C CYS A 388 -7.96 -11.03 51.24
N CYS A 389 -7.45 -12.07 51.92
CA CYS A 389 -7.94 -12.51 53.21
C CYS A 389 -6.77 -12.96 54.12
N SER A 390 -5.92 -12.03 54.57
CA SER A 390 -4.95 -12.27 55.66
C SER A 390 -5.49 -11.78 57.01
N ASP A 391 -6.62 -12.33 57.45
CA ASP A 391 -6.98 -12.28 58.86
C ASP A 391 -6.49 -13.56 59.52
N ARG A 392 -5.23 -13.53 60.02
CA ARG A 392 -4.62 -14.56 60.86
C ARG A 392 -4.63 -15.99 60.26
N GLY A 393 -3.57 -16.32 59.52
CA GLY A 393 -3.00 -17.68 59.52
C GLY A 393 -3.84 -18.83 58.93
N GLY A 394 -4.65 -18.59 57.90
CA GLY A 394 -5.31 -19.64 57.10
C GLY A 394 -4.75 -19.75 55.68
N LEU A 395 -4.70 -20.97 55.13
CA LEU A 395 -4.25 -21.29 53.76
C LEU A 395 -4.99 -20.45 52.67
N PRO A 396 -4.40 -20.25 51.48
CA PRO A 396 -4.95 -19.36 50.45
C PRO A 396 -6.31 -19.89 49.96
N VAL A 397 -7.38 -19.23 50.40
CA VAL A 397 -8.75 -19.46 49.92
C VAL A 397 -9.04 -18.44 48.84
N ILE A 398 -9.60 -18.90 47.72
CA ILE A 398 -10.24 -18.05 46.72
C ILE A 398 -11.36 -17.28 47.42
N CYS A 399 -11.15 -16.00 47.73
CA CYS A 399 -12.15 -15.16 48.37
C CYS A 399 -13.18 -14.73 47.33
N VAL A 400 -14.43 -15.12 47.56
CA VAL A 400 -15.63 -14.65 46.83
C VAL A 400 -16.17 -13.48 47.65
N VAL A 401 -15.99 -12.25 47.17
CA VAL A 401 -16.75 -11.12 47.72
C VAL A 401 -18.15 -11.21 47.13
N MET A 402 -19.09 -11.77 47.89
CA MET A 402 -20.50 -11.73 47.54
C MET A 402 -21.05 -10.38 47.95
N PHE A 403 -21.54 -9.59 46.99
CA PHE A 403 -22.41 -8.47 47.32
C PHE A 403 -23.77 -9.04 47.66
N LEU A 404 -24.02 -9.27 48.95
CA LEU A 404 -25.38 -9.53 49.42
C LEU A 404 -26.21 -8.27 49.12
N PRO A 405 -27.41 -8.40 48.55
CA PRO A 405 -28.29 -7.25 48.40
C PRO A 405 -28.55 -6.65 49.79
N GLU A 406 -28.22 -5.38 49.97
CA GLU A 406 -28.67 -4.64 51.15
C GLU A 406 -30.19 -4.76 51.23
N ASP A 407 -30.66 -5.08 52.43
CA ASP A 407 -32.03 -5.39 52.76
C ASP A 407 -33.04 -4.43 52.10
N LEU A 408 -34.07 -5.04 51.51
CA LEU A 408 -35.39 -4.43 51.38
C LEU A 408 -35.88 -4.06 52.78
N GLY A 409 -35.59 -2.84 53.21
CA GLY A 409 -35.93 -2.31 54.53
C GLY A 409 -36.49 -0.90 54.47
N SER A 410 -37.66 -0.72 53.83
CA SER A 410 -38.73 0.24 54.15
C SER A 410 -39.95 -0.07 53.29
#